data_AF-A0A8T5U518-F1
#
_entry.id   AF-A0A8T5U518-F1
#
_cell.length_a   1.000
_cell.length_b   1.000
_cell.length_c   1.000
_cell.angle_alpha   90.00
_cell.angle_beta   90.00
_cell.angle_gamma   90.00
#
_symmetry.space_group_name_H-M   'P 1'
#
loop_
_entity.id
_entity.type
_entity.pdbx_description
1 polymer ?
#
loop_
_entity_poly.entity_id
_entity_poly.type
_entity_poly.pdbx_seq_one_letter_code
_entity_poly.pdbx_strand_id
1 'polypeptide(L)' 'MNCPNCGTQINDLNIKFCESCGIELSLKKETNNTNERIVLKPPSRRKRCC' A
#
# COMPACT_ATOMS: atom_id res chain seq x y z
N MET A 1 11.74 6.68 -7.37
CA MET A 1 12.28 6.46 -6.00
C MET A 1 12.16 4.98 -5.65
N ASN A 2 12.99 4.40 -4.79
CA ASN A 2 12.88 2.98 -4.44
C ASN A 2 12.13 2.80 -3.13
N CYS A 3 11.31 1.75 -3.03
CA CYS A 3 10.62 1.40 -1.80
C CYS A 3 11.64 0.99 -0.72
N PRO A 4 11.63 1.57 0.49
CA PRO A 4 12.58 1.19 1.54
C PRO A 4 12.36 -0.23 2.08
N ASN A 5 11.18 -0.82 1.84
CA ASN A 5 10.85 -2.15 2.35
C ASN A 5 11.26 -3.28 1.40
N CYS A 6 11.08 -3.10 0.10
CA CYS A 6 11.31 -4.14 -0.90
C CYS A 6 12.27 -3.76 -2.02
N GLY A 7 12.73 -2.51 -2.08
CA GLY A 7 13.63 -2.00 -3.12
C GLY A 7 12.95 -1.75 -4.47
N THR A 8 11.66 -2.07 -4.63
CA THR A 8 10.92 -1.86 -5.88
C THR A 8 10.98 -0.42 -6.33
N GLN A 9 11.19 -0.22 -7.63
CA GLN A 9 11.14 1.10 -8.23
C GLN A 9 9.71 1.64 -8.23
N ILE A 10 9.53 2.76 -7.53
CA ILE A 10 8.32 3.56 -7.48
C ILE A 10 8.48 4.68 -8.49
N ASN A 11 7.69 4.65 -9.55
CA ASN A 11 7.68 5.67 -10.58
C ASN A 11 6.82 6.87 -10.17
N ASP A 12 5.74 6.64 -9.42
CA ASP A 12 4.76 7.66 -9.04
C ASP A 12 4.95 8.11 -7.60
N LEU A 13 5.20 9.40 -7.38
CA LEU A 13 5.35 9.96 -6.03
C LEU A 13 4.00 10.19 -5.32
N ASN A 14 2.88 9.96 -6.01
CA ASN A 14 1.54 10.11 -5.42
C ASN A 14 0.97 8.79 -4.86
N ILE A 15 1.72 7.69 -4.94
CA ILE A 15 1.24 6.40 -4.43
C ILE A 15 1.27 6.40 -2.90
N LYS A 16 0.12 6.04 -2.32
CA LYS A 16 -0.02 5.89 -0.87
C LYS A 16 0.51 4.55 -0.38
N PHE A 17 0.60 3.56 -1.27
CA PHE A 17 1.04 2.20 -0.96
C PHE A 17 1.95 1.69 -2.08
N CYS A 18 2.94 0.88 -1.73
CA CYS A 18 3.76 0.20 -2.73
C CYS A 18 2.96 -0.93 -3.38
N GLU A 19 2.80 -0.89 -4.71
CA GLU A 19 2.05 -1.92 -5.45
C GLU A 19 2.67 -3.32 -5.39
N SER A 20 3.97 -3.39 -5.09
CA SER A 20 4.70 -4.66 -5.06
C SER A 20 4.69 -5.33 -3.68
N CYS A 21 4.91 -4.58 -2.60
CA CYS A 21 4.94 -5.15 -1.25
C CYS A 21 3.74 -4.78 -0.37
N GLY A 22 2.94 -3.79 -0.77
CA GLY A 22 1.77 -3.33 -0.04
C GLY A 22 2.06 -2.40 1.14
N ILE A 23 3.31 -1.97 1.35
CA ILE A 23 3.64 -1.05 2.45
C ILE A 23 3.08 0.35 2.19
N GLU A 24 2.61 1.03 3.24
CA GLU A 24 2.23 2.43 3.18
C GLU A 24 3.43 3.34 2.94
N LEU A 25 3.35 4.15 1.89
CA LEU A 25 4.31 5.18 1.49
C LEU A 25 3.67 6.56 1.74
N SER A 26 3.10 6.73 2.93
CA SER A 26 2.29 7.90 3.30
C SER A 26 3.07 9.22 3.17
N LEU A 27 2.84 9.95 2.08
CA LEU A 27 3.18 11.36 1.96
C LEU A 27 2.03 12.19 2.56
N LYS A 28 2.29 12.71 3.75
CA LYS A 28 1.43 13.46 4.67
C LYS A 28 0.32 14.30 4.00
N LYS A 29 -0.93 13.93 4.25
CA LYS A 29 -1.97 14.88 4.66
C LYS A 29 -2.62 14.31 5.91
N GLU A 30 -2.21 14.84 7.06
CA GLU A 30 -2.87 14.56 8.33
C GLU A 30 -4.27 15.17 8.28
N THR A 31 -5.28 14.31 8.29
CA THR A 31 -6.58 14.65 8.89
C THR A 31 -6.82 13.66 10.01
N ASN A 32 -6.64 14.15 11.23
CA ASN A 32 -6.84 13.43 12.48
C ASN A 32 -8.30 12.95 12.61
N ASN A 33 -8.54 11.65 12.46
CA ASN A 33 -9.53 10.82 13.18
C ASN A 33 -9.92 9.61 12.32
N THR A 34 -9.54 8.41 12.74
CA THR A 34 -10.47 7.28 12.88
C THR A 34 -9.73 6.10 13.48
N ASN A 35 -10.05 5.80 14.74
CA ASN A 35 -9.93 4.47 15.30
C ASN A 35 -10.95 3.55 14.59
N GLU A 36 -10.71 3.15 13.35
CA GLU A 36 -11.45 2.07 12.72
C GLU A 36 -10.53 1.20 11.88
N ARG A 37 -10.27 0.00 12.41
CA ARG A 37 -9.61 -1.10 11.71
C ARG A 37 -10.53 -1.63 10.62
N ILE A 38 -10.65 -0.92 9.50
CA ILE A 38 -11.10 -1.55 8.25
C ILE A 38 -9.85 -1.80 7.43
N VAL A 39 -9.17 -2.89 7.78
CA VAL A 39 -8.19 -3.52 6.90
C VAL A 39 -8.97 -3.91 5.64
N LEU A 40 -8.93 -3.05 4.62
CA LEU A 40 -9.21 -3.46 3.25
C LEU A 40 -8.13 -4.49 2.92
N LYS A 41 -8.40 -5.74 3.31
CA LYS A 41 -7.58 -6.89 2.96
C LYS A 41 -7.40 -6.78 1.45
N PRO A 42 -6.15 -6.76 0.94
CA PRO A 42 -5.93 -6.75 -0.50
C PRO A 42 -6.81 -7.86 -1.08
N PRO A 43 -7.55 -7.61 -2.18
CA PRO A 43 -8.42 -8.63 -2.75
C PRO A 43 -7.54 -9.84 -2.92
N SER A 44 -7.81 -10.87 -2.12
CA SER A 44 -7.07 -12.10 -2.17
C SER A 44 -7.17 -12.48 -3.63
N ARG A 45 -6.05 -12.49 -4.38
CA ARG A 45 -6.02 -13.14 -5.68
C ARG A 45 -6.39 -14.56 -5.32
N ARG A 46 -7.69 -14.87 -5.38
CA ARG A 46 -8.19 -16.22 -5.24
C ARG A 46 -7.41 -16.91 -6.33
N LYS A 47 -6.39 -17.67 -5.93
CA LYS A 47 -5.73 -18.60 -6.82
C LYS A 47 -6.89 -19.36 -7.41
N ARG A 48 -7.10 -19.15 -8.70
CA ARG A 48 -8.03 -19.97 -9.46
C ARG A 48 -7.35 -21.34 -9.42
N CYS A 49 -7.66 -22.13 -8.39
CA CYS A 49 -7.46 -23.56 -8.47
C CYS A 49 -8.30 -24.02 -9.66
N CYS A 50 -7.67 -24.88 -10.46
CA CYS A 50 -8.23 -25.52 -11.65
C CYS A 50 -9.68 -25.97 -11.47
#